data_AF-A0A150QEZ2-F1
#
_entry.id   AF-A0A150QEZ2-F1
#
_cell.length_a   1.000
_cell.length_b   1.000
_cell.length_c   1.000
_cell.angle_alpha   90.00
_cell.angle_beta   90.00
_cell.angle_gamma   90.00
#
_symmetry.space_group_name_H-M   'P 1'
#
loop_
_entity.id
_entity.type
_entity.pdbx_description
1 polymer ?
#
loop_
_entity_poly.entity_id
_entity_poly.type
_entity_poly.pdbx_seq_one_letter_code
_entity_poly.pdbx_strand_id
1 'polypeptide(L)'
;MRRMTGLLSLILLAPLAPATWLGCHAIAGIEDRTYVDPGEQPEPTEVSEQCAAYCATVMENCTAEHQVYSTVATCHGVCALLEPGDPLEPVDNTVACRAHQAELAGRTGEVAVHCPPAGPGGAGVCGSNCESYCALRASACMAELATHEQCVAMCAGLTDADMFDVIENHEGDTLQCRLVHVSSATVDPEEHCDHSSLMPVEPCVEPAGTAPDCEGFCQVVMTSCTGELAVYESEAQCLSVCGALPPGGAEDREENTVGCRKYHAYSAMLAPTAHCPHTGPGGDGHCGSADDPETGLTGNCESYCMLLTAACSEYLGESFPDPASCESECTLLPGAARDSGYSVASAEAEGDTLACRLLHVSRALELNDPEECLAAIGESPCQ
;
A
#
# COMPACT_ATOMS: atom_id res chain seq x y z
N MET A 1 -51.63 -22.81 -10.30
CA MET A 1 -51.60 -24.20 -9.75
C MET A 1 -50.21 -24.78 -10.04
N ARG A 2 -49.61 -25.67 -9.24
CA ARG A 2 -50.00 -26.31 -7.96
C ARG A 2 -49.03 -25.92 -6.82
N ARG A 3 -49.34 -26.36 -5.60
CA ARG A 3 -48.43 -26.50 -4.44
C ARG A 3 -47.61 -27.80 -4.54
N MET A 4 -46.44 -27.85 -3.88
CA MET A 4 -46.01 -28.81 -2.83
C MET A 4 -44.53 -28.51 -2.53
N THR A 5 -44.09 -27.96 -1.37
CA THR A 5 -44.09 -28.46 0.02
C THR A 5 -43.61 -29.90 0.22
N GLY A 6 -42.42 -30.04 0.80
CA GLY A 6 -41.89 -31.27 1.37
C GLY A 6 -40.95 -30.98 2.55
N LEU A 7 -41.48 -31.04 3.78
CA LEU A 7 -40.66 -31.10 5.00
C LEU A 7 -40.12 -32.52 5.17
N LEU A 8 -38.91 -32.66 5.72
CA LEU A 8 -38.48 -33.92 6.34
C LEU A 8 -37.59 -33.62 7.55
N SER A 9 -38.19 -33.76 8.73
CA SER A 9 -37.47 -33.69 10.01
C SER A 9 -36.78 -35.01 10.29
N LEU A 10 -35.51 -34.99 10.70
CA LEU A 10 -34.89 -36.11 11.41
C LEU A 10 -34.51 -35.67 12.82
N ILE A 11 -35.07 -36.35 13.81
CA ILE A 11 -34.70 -36.26 15.23
C ILE A 11 -33.98 -37.55 15.58
N LEU A 12 -32.74 -37.49 16.06
CA LEU A 12 -32.07 -38.65 16.66
C LEU A 12 -31.08 -38.23 17.76
N LEU A 13 -31.59 -38.37 18.98
CA LEU A 13 -30.94 -38.64 20.28
C LEU A 13 -29.41 -38.82 20.28
N ALA A 14 -28.73 -38.02 21.11
CA ALA A 14 -27.41 -38.29 21.66
C ALA A 14 -27.48 -38.32 23.22
N PRO A 15 -26.64 -39.12 23.92
CA PRO A 15 -26.81 -39.41 25.34
C PRO A 15 -26.26 -38.34 26.29
N LEU A 16 -26.89 -38.20 27.46
CA LEU A 16 -26.33 -37.42 28.57
C LEU A 16 -25.10 -38.12 29.15
N ALA A 17 -23.96 -37.42 29.14
CA ALA A 17 -22.78 -37.77 29.95
C ALA A 17 -22.79 -36.95 31.26
N PRO A 18 -22.41 -37.53 32.42
CA PRO A 18 -22.34 -36.80 33.67
C PRO A 18 -21.11 -35.88 33.69
N ALA A 19 -21.34 -34.58 33.90
CA ALA A 19 -20.27 -33.59 33.98
C ALA A 19 -19.46 -33.73 35.28
N THR A 20 -18.21 -34.16 35.18
CA THR A 20 -17.22 -34.06 36.26
C THR A 20 -16.71 -32.63 36.37
N TRP A 21 -17.21 -31.87 37.34
CA TRP A 21 -16.72 -30.54 37.67
C TRP A 21 -15.35 -30.64 38.35
N LEU A 22 -14.27 -30.44 37.59
CA LEU A 22 -12.90 -30.30 38.10
C LEU A 22 -12.22 -29.06 37.48
N GLY A 23 -12.22 -27.96 38.25
CA GLY A 23 -11.15 -26.96 38.29
C GLY A 23 -10.76 -26.21 37.02
N CYS A 24 -11.58 -25.28 36.54
CA CYS A 24 -11.11 -24.17 35.69
C CYS A 24 -10.72 -22.97 36.58
N HIS A 25 -9.50 -22.96 37.12
CA HIS A 25 -8.99 -21.85 37.96
C HIS A 25 -7.57 -21.36 37.59
N ALA A 26 -7.07 -21.71 36.39
CA ALA A 26 -5.69 -21.39 35.98
C ALA A 26 -5.54 -20.92 34.52
N ILE A 27 -6.61 -20.52 33.83
CA ILE A 27 -6.55 -19.98 32.45
C ILE A 27 -7.38 -18.69 32.34
N ALA A 28 -7.06 -17.75 33.22
CA ALA A 28 -7.42 -16.34 33.06
C ALA A 28 -6.24 -15.54 33.58
N GLY A 29 -5.48 -14.92 32.68
CA GLY A 29 -4.43 -13.95 33.01
C GLY A 29 -5.05 -12.65 33.52
N ILE A 30 -5.69 -12.72 34.68
CA ILE A 30 -6.07 -11.54 35.46
C ILE A 30 -4.86 -11.23 36.31
N GLU A 31 -3.94 -10.45 35.74
CA GLU A 31 -2.86 -9.85 36.50
C GLU A 31 -3.46 -8.89 37.54
N ASP A 32 -2.97 -8.97 38.77
CA ASP A 32 -3.42 -8.12 39.86
C ASP A 32 -3.10 -6.65 39.52
N ARG A 33 -4.14 -5.89 39.17
CA ARG A 33 -4.01 -4.46 38.86
C ARG A 33 -3.69 -3.70 40.14
N THR A 34 -2.41 -3.54 40.42
CA THR A 34 -1.91 -2.68 41.50
C THR A 34 -2.37 -1.24 41.27
N TYR A 35 -2.95 -0.65 42.30
CA TYR A 35 -3.34 0.76 42.29
C TYR A 35 -2.09 1.63 42.36
N VAL A 36 -1.76 2.33 41.28
CA VAL A 36 -0.66 3.30 41.23
C VAL A 36 -1.17 4.62 41.84
N ASP A 37 -0.41 5.19 42.78
CA ASP A 37 -0.77 6.45 43.45
C ASP A 37 -0.62 7.61 42.42
N PRO A 38 -1.64 8.48 42.21
CA PRO A 38 -1.62 9.52 41.17
C PRO A 38 -0.55 10.62 41.31
N GLY A 39 0.42 10.48 42.23
CA GLY A 39 1.61 11.32 42.34
C GLY A 39 2.93 10.58 42.07
N GLU A 40 2.91 9.27 41.86
CA GLU A 40 4.10 8.46 41.56
C GLU A 40 4.16 8.27 40.04
N GLN A 41 5.15 8.89 39.38
CA GLN A 41 5.44 8.53 37.99
C GLN A 41 5.83 7.05 37.98
N PRO A 42 5.22 6.21 37.12
CA PRO A 42 5.63 4.81 37.05
C PRO A 42 7.13 4.77 36.74
N GLU A 43 7.90 4.06 37.58
CA GLU A 43 9.28 3.71 37.26
C GLU A 43 9.30 3.15 35.83
N PRO A 44 10.21 3.61 34.95
CA PRO A 44 10.20 3.25 33.55
C PRO A 44 10.20 1.72 33.42
N THR A 45 9.21 1.18 32.72
CA THR A 45 8.98 -0.26 32.62
C THR A 45 10.25 -0.96 32.19
N GLU A 46 10.83 -1.74 33.09
CA GLU A 46 12.11 -2.39 32.90
C GLU A 46 12.00 -3.36 31.71
N VAL A 47 12.74 -3.09 30.63
CA VAL A 47 12.74 -3.96 29.45
C VAL A 47 13.32 -5.33 29.80
N SER A 48 12.93 -6.37 29.05
CA SER A 48 13.44 -7.72 29.30
C SER A 48 14.97 -7.78 29.20
N GLU A 49 15.59 -8.71 29.94
CA GLU A 49 17.05 -8.89 29.93
C GLU A 49 17.59 -9.14 28.51
N GLN A 50 16.86 -9.92 27.70
CA GLN A 50 17.18 -10.17 26.30
C GLN A 50 17.12 -8.87 25.48
N CYS A 51 16.14 -8.02 25.74
CA CYS A 51 15.98 -6.74 25.05
C CYS A 51 17.09 -5.74 25.39
N ALA A 52 17.45 -5.63 26.67
CA ALA A 52 18.57 -4.83 27.13
C ALA A 52 19.91 -5.33 26.54
N ALA A 53 20.12 -6.65 26.51
CA ALA A 53 21.32 -7.25 25.92
C ALA A 53 21.42 -7.03 24.41
N TYR A 54 20.32 -7.19 23.68
CA TYR A 54 20.23 -6.84 22.25
C TYR A 54 20.56 -5.37 22.02
N CYS A 55 19.89 -4.45 22.73
CA CYS A 55 20.08 -3.02 22.52
C CYS A 55 21.48 -2.54 22.93
N ALA A 56 22.12 -3.14 23.94
CA ALA A 56 23.53 -2.90 24.21
C ALA A 56 24.42 -3.36 23.04
N THR A 57 24.19 -4.57 22.52
CA THR A 57 25.01 -5.18 21.46
C THR A 57 24.88 -4.45 20.12
N VAL A 58 23.66 -4.10 19.70
CA VAL A 58 23.43 -3.39 18.43
C VAL A 58 23.97 -1.97 18.49
N MET A 59 23.85 -1.27 19.61
CA MET A 59 24.41 0.09 19.77
C MET A 59 25.94 0.11 19.89
N GLU A 60 26.58 -1.02 20.25
CA GLU A 60 28.05 -1.18 20.22
C GLU A 60 28.56 -1.52 18.81
N ASN A 61 27.90 -2.44 18.10
CA ASN A 61 28.41 -2.99 16.84
C ASN A 61 27.91 -2.25 15.58
N CYS A 62 26.73 -1.62 15.63
CA CYS A 62 26.08 -0.95 14.50
C CYS A 62 26.09 0.57 14.71
N THR A 63 27.15 1.22 14.22
CA THR A 63 27.44 2.65 14.43
C THR A 63 27.82 3.36 13.12
N ALA A 64 27.86 4.69 13.15
CA ALA A 64 28.12 5.53 11.96
C ALA A 64 27.13 5.22 10.81
N GLU A 65 27.62 5.03 9.58
CA GLU A 65 26.85 4.67 8.36
C GLU A 65 26.15 3.29 8.41
N HIS A 66 26.19 2.61 9.56
CA HIS A 66 25.47 1.38 9.84
C HIS A 66 24.63 1.48 11.11
N GLN A 67 24.36 2.70 11.61
CA GLN A 67 23.54 2.92 12.78
C GLN A 67 22.06 2.64 12.46
N VAL A 68 21.45 1.72 13.21
CA VAL A 68 20.06 1.29 13.00
C VAL A 68 19.07 1.76 14.08
N TYR A 69 19.56 2.45 15.11
CA TYR A 69 18.72 3.17 16.09
C TYR A 69 19.39 4.49 16.47
N SER A 70 18.62 5.58 16.46
CA SER A 70 19.10 6.91 16.85
C SER A 70 19.42 6.99 18.35
N THR A 71 18.66 6.28 19.19
CA THR A 71 18.86 6.23 20.65
C THR A 71 18.61 4.83 21.22
N VAL A 72 19.17 4.57 22.41
CA VAL A 72 18.86 3.35 23.18
C VAL A 72 17.40 3.28 23.61
N ALA A 73 16.72 4.42 23.82
CA ALA A 73 15.30 4.46 24.15
C ALA A 73 14.45 3.97 22.96
N THR A 74 14.78 4.42 21.74
CA THR A 74 14.16 3.95 20.49
C THR A 74 14.37 2.46 20.28
N CYS A 75 15.59 1.95 20.53
CA CYS A 75 15.87 0.51 20.46
C CYS A 75 15.02 -0.28 21.46
N HIS A 76 14.99 0.16 22.74
CA HIS A 76 14.18 -0.46 23.78
C HIS A 76 12.68 -0.44 23.45
N GLY A 77 12.15 0.66 22.93
CA GLY A 77 10.75 0.78 22.53
C GLY A 77 10.38 -0.16 21.39
N VAL A 78 11.17 -0.22 20.32
CA VAL A 78 10.98 -1.17 19.21
C VAL A 78 11.06 -2.61 19.70
N CYS A 79 12.10 -2.94 20.45
CA CYS A 79 12.36 -4.28 20.94
C CYS A 79 11.29 -4.79 21.93
N ALA A 80 10.69 -3.92 22.74
CA ALA A 80 9.59 -4.27 23.64
C ALA A 80 8.27 -4.62 22.92
N LEU A 81 8.15 -4.28 21.63
CA LEU A 81 6.99 -4.56 20.78
C LEU A 81 7.21 -5.73 19.81
N LEU A 82 8.39 -6.37 19.84
CA LEU A 82 8.73 -7.54 19.03
C LEU A 82 8.66 -8.82 19.87
N GLU A 83 8.33 -9.94 19.21
CA GLU A 83 8.35 -11.25 19.86
C GLU A 83 9.79 -11.60 20.32
N PRO A 84 9.99 -12.08 21.56
CA PRO A 84 11.34 -12.35 22.07
C PRO A 84 12.12 -13.40 21.25
N GLY A 85 11.45 -14.46 20.79
CA GLY A 85 12.08 -15.59 20.10
C GLY A 85 12.97 -16.48 20.99
N ASP A 86 13.53 -17.55 20.43
CA ASP A 86 14.47 -18.44 21.12
C ASP A 86 15.93 -18.09 20.70
N PRO A 87 16.82 -17.71 21.64
CA PRO A 87 18.24 -17.48 21.33
C PRO A 87 18.99 -18.69 20.72
N LEU A 88 18.47 -19.91 20.86
CA LEU A 88 19.02 -21.12 20.24
C LEU A 88 18.49 -21.37 18.82
N GLU A 89 17.34 -20.80 18.48
CA GLU A 89 16.73 -20.83 17.15
C GLU A 89 16.37 -19.39 16.71
N PRO A 90 17.38 -18.52 16.47
CA PRO A 90 17.21 -17.09 16.23
C PRO A 90 16.71 -16.82 14.80
N VAL A 91 15.42 -17.09 14.56
CA VAL A 91 14.72 -16.96 13.28
C VAL A 91 13.50 -16.04 13.40
N ASP A 92 12.80 -15.84 12.28
CA ASP A 92 11.58 -15.04 12.13
C ASP A 92 11.74 -13.57 12.60
N ASN A 93 10.63 -12.84 12.67
CA ASN A 93 10.59 -11.44 13.14
C ASN A 93 10.70 -11.36 14.67
N THR A 94 11.89 -11.69 15.21
CA THR A 94 12.12 -11.81 16.66
C THR A 94 13.33 -11.01 17.16
N VAL A 95 13.31 -10.66 18.45
CA VAL A 95 14.45 -10.05 19.16
C VAL A 95 15.66 -11.00 19.14
N ALA A 96 15.45 -12.31 19.29
CA ALA A 96 16.50 -13.33 19.18
C ALA A 96 17.23 -13.29 17.82
N CYS A 97 16.51 -13.18 16.71
CA CYS A 97 17.12 -13.04 15.39
C CYS A 97 17.96 -11.76 15.29
N ARG A 98 17.40 -10.61 15.70
CA ARG A 98 18.10 -9.31 15.63
C ARG A 98 19.33 -9.25 16.52
N ALA A 99 19.26 -9.85 17.72
CA ALA A 99 20.42 -10.03 18.60
C ALA A 99 21.52 -10.87 17.95
N HIS A 100 21.16 -11.98 17.29
CA HIS A 100 22.13 -12.79 16.57
C HIS A 100 22.83 -12.02 15.44
N GLN A 101 22.08 -11.22 14.67
CA GLN A 101 22.68 -10.35 13.64
C GLN A 101 23.59 -9.28 14.25
N ALA A 102 23.18 -8.61 15.32
CA ALA A 102 24.00 -7.63 16.03
C ALA A 102 25.31 -8.24 16.57
N GLU A 103 25.27 -9.48 17.08
CA GLU A 103 26.48 -10.23 17.47
C GLU A 103 27.37 -10.57 16.28
N LEU A 104 26.80 -11.01 15.16
CA LEU A 104 27.56 -11.33 13.94
C LEU A 104 28.30 -10.11 13.41
N ALA A 105 27.66 -8.93 13.36
CA ALA A 105 28.28 -7.67 12.95
C ALA A 105 29.63 -7.42 13.67
N GLY A 106 29.63 -7.50 15.00
CA GLY A 106 30.84 -7.31 15.82
C GLY A 106 31.85 -8.46 15.73
N ARG A 107 31.37 -9.69 15.52
CA ARG A 107 32.22 -10.90 15.48
C ARG A 107 32.91 -11.15 14.14
N THR A 108 32.27 -10.81 13.02
CA THR A 108 32.83 -10.97 11.66
C THR A 108 33.46 -9.69 11.15
N GLY A 109 32.98 -8.53 11.58
CA GLY A 109 33.32 -7.22 11.00
C GLY A 109 32.57 -6.93 9.70
N GLU A 110 31.62 -7.77 9.29
CA GLU A 110 30.77 -7.59 8.10
C GLU A 110 29.56 -6.72 8.44
N VAL A 111 29.83 -5.53 8.97
CA VAL A 111 28.84 -4.62 9.60
C VAL A 111 27.70 -4.27 8.62
N ALA A 112 28.03 -3.96 7.36
CA ALA A 112 27.07 -3.68 6.29
C ALA A 112 26.11 -4.85 5.97
N VAL A 113 26.50 -6.10 6.25
CA VAL A 113 25.67 -7.30 6.01
C VAL A 113 24.73 -7.54 7.17
N HIS A 114 25.20 -7.32 8.41
CA HIS A 114 24.52 -7.76 9.61
C HIS A 114 23.75 -6.64 10.34
N CYS A 115 24.09 -5.37 10.16
CA CYS A 115 23.37 -4.28 10.82
C CYS A 115 21.96 -4.02 10.25
N PRO A 116 21.72 -3.98 8.93
CA PRO A 116 20.36 -3.83 8.39
C PRO A 116 19.35 -4.87 8.93
N PRO A 117 19.64 -6.18 8.98
CA PRO A 117 18.72 -7.14 9.59
C PRO A 117 18.70 -7.11 11.13
N ALA A 118 19.72 -6.52 11.79
CA ALA A 118 19.68 -6.20 13.22
C ALA A 118 18.89 -4.92 13.53
N GLY A 119 18.48 -4.13 12.54
CA GLY A 119 17.67 -2.92 12.69
C GLY A 119 16.19 -3.18 12.93
N PRO A 120 15.31 -2.17 12.84
CA PRO A 120 13.87 -2.32 13.05
C PRO A 120 13.17 -3.08 11.90
N GLY A 121 13.65 -2.97 10.66
CA GLY A 121 13.01 -3.58 9.48
C GLY A 121 13.27 -5.08 9.30
N GLY A 122 14.44 -5.58 9.67
CA GLY A 122 14.80 -7.01 9.54
C GLY A 122 15.34 -7.43 8.18
N ALA A 123 15.19 -6.59 7.16
CA ALA A 123 15.86 -6.71 5.85
C ALA A 123 15.72 -8.11 5.20
N GLY A 124 14.58 -8.77 5.41
CA GLY A 124 14.27 -10.10 4.89
C GLY A 124 14.96 -11.27 5.61
N VAL A 125 15.81 -11.01 6.62
CA VAL A 125 16.51 -12.04 7.40
C VAL A 125 15.82 -12.29 8.73
N CYS A 126 15.45 -11.22 9.45
CA CYS A 126 14.71 -11.27 10.71
C CYS A 126 13.28 -10.76 10.48
N GLY A 127 12.57 -11.43 9.56
CA GLY A 127 11.34 -10.93 8.95
C GLY A 127 11.60 -9.94 7.81
N SER A 128 10.58 -9.72 6.99
CA SER A 128 10.56 -8.65 5.99
C SER A 128 10.37 -7.26 6.61
N ASN A 129 10.78 -6.24 5.87
CA ASN A 129 10.59 -4.84 6.28
C ASN A 129 9.10 -4.53 6.54
N CYS A 130 8.19 -5.08 5.73
CA CYS A 130 6.74 -4.93 5.89
C CYS A 130 6.15 -5.66 7.10
N GLU A 131 6.55 -6.90 7.39
CA GLU A 131 6.11 -7.59 8.61
C GLU A 131 6.54 -6.81 9.86
N SER A 132 7.78 -6.31 9.89
CA SER A 132 8.28 -5.54 11.02
C SER A 132 7.59 -4.18 11.15
N TYR A 133 7.49 -3.41 10.06
CA TYR A 133 6.76 -2.14 10.01
C TYR A 133 5.31 -2.31 10.49
N CYS A 134 4.57 -3.28 9.96
CA CYS A 134 3.17 -3.49 10.32
C CYS A 134 2.97 -4.00 11.75
N ALA A 135 3.91 -4.78 12.30
CA ALA A 135 3.87 -5.19 13.71
C ALA A 135 4.11 -4.00 14.65
N LEU A 136 5.15 -3.20 14.37
CA LEU A 136 5.47 -2.00 15.14
C LEU A 136 4.35 -0.96 15.05
N ARG A 137 3.84 -0.69 13.84
CA ARG A 137 2.81 0.34 13.61
C ARG A 137 1.49 0.00 14.27
N ALA A 138 1.08 -1.27 14.27
CA ALA A 138 -0.14 -1.72 14.95
C ALA A 138 -0.03 -1.67 16.50
N SER A 139 1.20 -1.57 17.03
CA SER A 139 1.48 -1.63 18.47
C SER A 139 1.81 -0.26 19.07
N ALA A 140 2.56 0.58 18.34
CA ALA A 140 2.93 1.94 18.74
C ALA A 140 1.90 3.00 18.34
N CYS A 141 1.16 2.77 17.26
CA CYS A 141 0.25 3.74 16.66
C CYS A 141 -1.17 3.20 16.49
N MET A 142 -2.12 4.08 16.16
CA MET A 142 -3.48 3.67 15.80
C MET A 142 -3.45 2.92 14.46
N ALA A 143 -3.95 1.68 14.45
CA ALA A 143 -4.01 0.85 13.24
C ALA A 143 -4.86 1.50 12.12
N GLU A 144 -4.27 1.67 10.94
CA GLU A 144 -4.96 2.16 9.73
C GLU A 144 -5.79 1.09 9.03
N LEU A 145 -5.37 -0.17 9.15
CA LEU A 145 -5.98 -1.33 8.50
C LEU A 145 -6.45 -2.35 9.54
N ALA A 146 -7.46 -3.13 9.19
CA ALA A 146 -8.15 -4.00 10.15
C ALA A 146 -7.34 -5.24 10.55
N THR A 147 -6.39 -5.70 9.72
CA THR A 147 -5.52 -6.85 10.02
C THR A 147 -4.06 -6.58 9.67
N HIS A 148 -3.16 -7.30 10.35
CA HIS A 148 -1.73 -7.30 10.05
C HIS A 148 -1.45 -7.77 8.60
N GLU A 149 -2.14 -8.82 8.14
CA GLU A 149 -2.03 -9.35 6.77
C GLU A 149 -2.39 -8.29 5.72
N GLN A 150 -3.45 -7.51 5.94
CA GLN A 150 -3.81 -6.38 5.06
C GLN A 150 -2.72 -5.30 5.05
N CYS A 151 -2.14 -4.98 6.21
CA CYS A 151 -1.04 -4.03 6.28
C CYS A 151 0.20 -4.52 5.52
N VAL A 152 0.61 -5.78 5.69
CA VAL A 152 1.77 -6.35 4.98
C VAL A 152 1.52 -6.38 3.47
N ALA A 153 0.30 -6.73 3.05
CA ALA A 153 -0.09 -6.69 1.64
C ALA A 153 0.01 -5.27 1.05
N MET A 154 -0.55 -4.25 1.72
CA MET A 154 -0.48 -2.86 1.22
C MET A 154 0.93 -2.26 1.30
N CYS A 155 1.70 -2.63 2.32
CA CYS A 155 3.09 -2.21 2.48
C CYS A 155 3.99 -2.66 1.30
N ALA A 156 3.69 -3.78 0.64
CA ALA A 156 4.41 -4.22 -0.56
C ALA A 156 4.28 -3.25 -1.76
N GLY A 157 3.33 -2.31 -1.70
CA GLY A 157 3.19 -1.22 -2.67
C GLY A 157 4.15 -0.04 -2.42
N LEU A 158 4.82 0.03 -1.27
CA LEU A 158 5.76 1.09 -0.93
C LEU A 158 7.14 0.86 -1.57
N THR A 159 7.85 1.93 -1.89
CA THR A 159 9.28 1.88 -2.27
C THR A 159 10.10 1.31 -1.10
N ASP A 160 10.68 0.12 -1.27
CA ASP A 160 11.64 -0.45 -0.34
C ASP A 160 13.06 -0.10 -0.82
N ALA A 161 13.80 0.69 -0.04
CA ALA A 161 15.18 1.08 -0.33
C ALA A 161 16.21 -0.02 0.08
N ASP A 162 15.74 -1.23 0.38
CA ASP A 162 16.45 -2.39 0.94
C ASP A 162 17.12 -2.13 2.30
N MET A 163 18.14 -1.28 2.32
CA MET A 163 19.01 -1.04 3.47
C MET A 163 18.46 0.03 4.41
N PHE A 164 18.43 -0.28 5.71
CA PHE A 164 18.03 0.65 6.75
C PHE A 164 19.26 1.35 7.36
N ASP A 165 19.37 2.66 7.12
CA ASP A 165 20.24 3.60 7.84
C ASP A 165 19.35 4.66 8.53
N VAL A 166 19.49 4.84 9.85
CA VAL A 166 18.67 5.79 10.63
C VAL A 166 19.06 7.26 10.40
N ILE A 167 20.24 7.50 9.80
CA ILE A 167 20.77 8.84 9.51
C ILE A 167 20.27 9.32 8.15
N GLU A 168 20.28 8.47 7.13
CA GLU A 168 19.89 8.87 5.77
C GLU A 168 18.37 8.75 5.53
N ASN A 169 17.70 7.73 6.10
CA ASN A 169 16.29 7.45 5.80
C ASN A 169 15.30 8.25 6.68
N HIS A 170 15.45 9.57 6.77
CA HIS A 170 14.55 10.45 7.55
C HIS A 170 13.64 11.33 6.68
N GLU A 171 13.71 11.17 5.35
CA GLU A 171 12.89 11.84 4.36
C GLU A 171 12.66 10.90 3.15
N GLY A 172 11.78 11.29 2.22
CA GLY A 172 11.49 10.53 0.99
C GLY A 172 10.37 9.50 1.13
N ASP A 173 9.69 9.18 0.04
CA ASP A 173 8.54 8.26 0.02
C ASP A 173 8.99 6.78 0.02
N THR A 174 9.60 6.36 1.13
CA THR A 174 10.12 5.01 1.33
C THR A 174 9.52 4.31 2.54
N LEU A 175 9.57 2.99 2.54
CA LEU A 175 9.30 2.15 3.71
C LEU A 175 10.32 2.42 4.83
N GLN A 176 11.57 2.73 4.49
CA GLN A 176 12.64 3.03 5.44
C GLN A 176 12.37 4.31 6.23
N CYS A 177 11.89 5.39 5.58
CA CYS A 177 11.45 6.61 6.27
C CYS A 177 10.34 6.30 7.28
N ARG A 178 9.32 5.54 6.85
CA ARG A 178 8.22 5.10 7.72
C ARG A 178 8.72 4.18 8.85
N LEU A 179 9.76 3.38 8.63
CA LEU A 179 10.42 2.57 9.67
C LEU A 179 11.18 3.43 10.69
N VAL A 180 11.84 4.52 10.29
CA VAL A 180 12.44 5.49 11.22
C VAL A 180 11.36 6.15 12.09
N HIS A 181 10.26 6.57 11.49
CA HIS A 181 9.17 7.21 12.22
C HIS A 181 8.39 6.25 13.12
N VAL A 182 8.04 5.04 12.67
CA VAL A 182 7.37 4.05 13.53
C VAL A 182 8.26 3.59 14.69
N SER A 183 9.58 3.52 14.47
CA SER A 183 10.54 3.23 15.54
C SER A 183 10.58 4.35 16.57
N SER A 184 10.56 5.61 16.11
CA SER A 184 10.57 6.78 16.98
C SER A 184 9.23 6.97 17.72
N ALA A 185 8.12 6.57 17.10
CA ALA A 185 6.78 6.54 17.70
C ALA A 185 6.67 5.59 18.90
N THR A 186 7.60 4.64 19.07
CA THR A 186 7.67 3.82 20.30
C THR A 186 8.07 4.62 21.55
N VAL A 187 8.60 5.83 21.38
CA VAL A 187 9.00 6.75 22.45
C VAL A 187 8.13 8.01 22.46
N ASP A 188 7.81 8.56 21.29
CA ASP A 188 6.95 9.73 21.13
C ASP A 188 5.88 9.49 20.04
N PRO A 189 4.74 8.86 20.37
CA PRO A 189 3.71 8.54 19.39
C PRO A 189 3.03 9.77 18.79
N GLU A 190 2.90 10.86 19.57
CA GLU A 190 2.16 12.07 19.14
C GLU A 190 2.89 12.81 18.01
N GLU A 191 4.23 12.84 18.02
CA GLU A 191 5.05 13.51 17.01
C GLU A 191 5.37 12.63 15.78
N HIS A 192 5.20 11.30 15.85
CA HIS A 192 5.76 10.39 14.85
C HIS A 192 4.80 9.38 14.22
N CYS A 193 3.61 9.16 14.78
CA CYS A 193 2.68 8.19 14.20
C CYS A 193 2.17 8.58 12.81
N ASP A 194 1.84 9.85 12.58
CA ASP A 194 1.31 10.33 11.29
C ASP A 194 2.33 10.17 10.15
N HIS A 195 3.62 10.41 10.44
CA HIS A 195 4.73 10.25 9.48
C HIS A 195 5.02 8.77 9.16
N SER A 196 4.47 7.84 9.95
CA SER A 196 4.55 6.39 9.72
C SER A 196 3.31 5.82 9.01
N SER A 197 2.48 6.66 8.37
CA SER A 197 1.31 6.22 7.60
C SER A 197 1.70 5.43 6.34
N LEU A 198 0.81 4.56 5.86
CA LEU A 198 0.90 4.05 4.48
C LEU A 198 0.79 5.20 3.46
N MET A 199 -0.07 6.19 3.73
CA MET A 199 -0.12 7.42 2.96
C MET A 199 1.21 8.19 3.12
N PRO A 200 1.78 8.74 2.04
CA PRO A 200 2.94 9.60 2.16
C PRO A 200 2.54 10.91 2.87
N VAL A 201 3.16 11.17 4.01
CA VAL A 201 2.99 12.35 4.86
C VAL A 201 4.38 12.86 5.21
N GLU A 202 4.59 14.18 5.13
CA GLU A 202 5.84 14.85 5.48
C GLU A 202 6.42 14.32 6.82
N PRO A 203 7.71 13.95 6.91
CA PRO A 203 8.75 14.08 5.89
C PRO A 203 8.85 12.89 4.91
N CYS A 204 8.05 11.83 5.09
CA CYS A 204 8.06 10.64 4.22
C CYS A 204 7.24 10.84 2.94
N VAL A 205 7.58 11.88 2.18
CA VAL A 205 7.01 12.25 0.88
C VAL A 205 8.14 12.45 -0.13
N GLU A 206 7.82 12.35 -1.41
CA GLU A 206 8.70 12.87 -2.45
C GLU A 206 8.78 14.41 -2.37
N PRO A 207 9.95 15.04 -2.55
CA PRO A 207 10.08 16.49 -2.55
C PRO A 207 9.17 17.15 -3.59
N ALA A 208 8.53 18.28 -3.24
CA ALA A 208 7.63 18.99 -4.15
C ALA A 208 8.29 19.32 -5.52
N GLY A 209 7.55 19.10 -6.60
CA GLY A 209 8.04 19.20 -7.97
C GLY A 209 8.88 18.01 -8.46
N THR A 210 9.05 16.96 -7.64
CA THR A 210 9.60 15.68 -8.11
C THR A 210 8.60 15.03 -9.05
N ALA A 211 9.06 14.72 -10.26
CA ALA A 211 8.27 13.97 -11.23
C ALA A 211 8.11 12.52 -10.73
N PRO A 212 6.88 12.01 -10.57
CA PRO A 212 6.66 10.63 -10.18
C PRO A 212 7.11 9.68 -11.29
N ASP A 213 7.65 8.55 -10.87
CA ASP A 213 8.13 7.48 -11.72
C ASP A 213 7.01 6.45 -12.00
N CYS A 214 7.05 5.84 -13.17
CA CYS A 214 6.04 4.86 -13.57
C CYS A 214 6.16 3.52 -12.84
N GLU A 215 7.36 3.11 -12.42
CA GLU A 215 7.58 1.84 -11.72
C GLU A 215 6.92 1.89 -10.33
N GLY A 216 7.20 2.93 -9.55
CA GLY A 216 6.59 3.18 -8.25
C GLY A 216 5.09 3.48 -8.32
N PHE A 217 4.60 4.23 -9.33
CA PHE A 217 3.16 4.35 -9.55
C PHE A 217 2.50 2.98 -9.80
N CYS A 218 3.07 2.17 -10.69
CA CYS A 218 2.53 0.86 -11.02
C CYS A 218 2.63 -0.13 -9.85
N GLN A 219 3.69 -0.08 -9.05
CA GLN A 219 3.84 -0.87 -7.82
C GLN A 219 2.71 -0.56 -6.81
N VAL A 220 2.45 0.73 -6.53
CA VAL A 220 1.39 1.17 -5.61
C VAL A 220 0.02 0.74 -6.13
N VAL A 221 -0.33 1.06 -7.38
CA VAL A 221 -1.68 0.80 -7.92
C VAL A 221 -1.98 -0.69 -8.09
N MET A 222 -1.03 -1.50 -8.55
CA MET A 222 -1.21 -2.95 -8.69
C MET A 222 -1.32 -3.66 -7.34
N THR A 223 -0.83 -3.03 -6.26
CA THR A 223 -1.01 -3.49 -4.88
C THR A 223 -2.37 -3.09 -4.32
N SER A 224 -2.76 -1.82 -4.47
CA SER A 224 -3.99 -1.28 -3.89
C SER A 224 -5.27 -1.69 -4.62
N CYS A 225 -5.20 -1.87 -5.94
CA CYS A 225 -6.35 -2.03 -6.82
C CYS A 225 -6.33 -3.40 -7.50
N THR A 226 -7.01 -4.36 -6.88
CA THR A 226 -7.01 -5.77 -7.28
C THR A 226 -8.43 -6.33 -7.45
N GLY A 227 -8.57 -7.46 -8.14
CA GLY A 227 -9.86 -8.11 -8.40
C GLY A 227 -10.80 -7.21 -9.22
N GLU A 228 -12.06 -7.09 -8.80
CA GLU A 228 -13.07 -6.24 -9.45
C GLU A 228 -12.70 -4.73 -9.50
N LEU A 229 -11.74 -4.30 -8.68
CA LEU A 229 -11.22 -2.92 -8.63
C LEU A 229 -9.90 -2.75 -9.39
N ALA A 230 -9.37 -3.79 -10.05
CA ALA A 230 -8.18 -3.67 -10.88
C ALA A 230 -8.44 -2.73 -12.06
N VAL A 231 -7.57 -1.75 -12.27
CA VAL A 231 -7.65 -0.76 -13.35
C VAL A 231 -6.68 -1.02 -14.51
N TYR A 232 -5.79 -2.01 -14.34
CA TYR A 232 -4.87 -2.49 -15.39
C TYR A 232 -4.89 -4.01 -15.41
N GLU A 233 -4.79 -4.61 -16.61
CA GLU A 233 -4.69 -6.07 -16.78
C GLU A 233 -3.32 -6.61 -16.38
N SER A 234 -2.28 -5.79 -16.55
CA SER A 234 -0.88 -6.17 -16.34
C SER A 234 -0.06 -4.97 -15.89
N GLU A 235 1.10 -5.24 -15.27
CA GLU A 235 2.11 -4.23 -14.97
C GLU A 235 2.64 -3.57 -16.26
N ALA A 236 2.81 -4.33 -17.34
CA ALA A 236 3.24 -3.81 -18.63
C ALA A 236 2.21 -2.84 -19.24
N GLN A 237 0.92 -3.11 -19.07
CA GLN A 237 -0.16 -2.19 -19.44
C GLN A 237 -0.13 -0.91 -18.62
N CYS A 238 0.03 -1.03 -17.30
CA CYS A 238 0.17 0.12 -16.40
C CYS A 238 1.35 1.02 -16.81
N LEU A 239 2.52 0.43 -17.04
CA LEU A 239 3.72 1.15 -17.47
C LEU A 239 3.53 1.82 -18.84
N SER A 240 2.82 1.17 -19.77
CA SER A 240 2.53 1.70 -21.11
C SER A 240 1.56 2.88 -21.07
N VAL A 241 0.51 2.81 -20.23
CA VAL A 241 -0.41 3.94 -19.98
C VAL A 241 0.31 5.08 -19.26
N CYS A 242 1.09 4.77 -18.23
CA CYS A 242 1.85 5.77 -17.47
C CYS A 242 2.84 6.54 -18.36
N GLY A 243 3.57 5.84 -19.25
CA GLY A 243 4.49 6.46 -20.20
C GLY A 243 3.84 7.35 -21.26
N ALA A 244 2.51 7.25 -21.44
CA ALA A 244 1.72 8.11 -22.32
C ALA A 244 1.09 9.32 -21.60
N LEU A 245 1.09 9.34 -20.27
CA LEU A 245 0.57 10.44 -19.45
C LEU A 245 1.68 11.46 -19.11
N PRO A 246 1.36 12.75 -18.89
CA PRO A 246 2.28 13.71 -18.31
C PRO A 246 2.66 13.24 -16.88
N PRO A 247 3.95 13.26 -16.49
CA PRO A 247 4.33 12.80 -15.15
C PRO A 247 3.74 13.69 -14.05
N GLY A 248 3.77 15.02 -14.23
CA GLY A 248 3.31 15.97 -13.22
C GLY A 248 4.29 16.14 -12.06
N GLY A 249 3.78 16.58 -10.92
CA GLY A 249 4.50 16.63 -9.64
C GLY A 249 3.89 15.70 -8.59
N ALA A 250 4.68 15.31 -7.59
CA ALA A 250 4.20 14.51 -6.44
C ALA A 250 3.09 15.21 -5.62
N GLU A 251 2.96 16.53 -5.74
CA GLU A 251 1.91 17.35 -5.14
C GLU A 251 0.59 17.38 -5.91
N ASP A 252 0.54 16.90 -7.17
CA ASP A 252 -0.66 16.97 -8.03
C ASP A 252 -1.84 16.19 -7.41
N ARG A 253 -3.06 16.75 -7.46
CA ARG A 253 -4.28 16.15 -6.86
C ARG A 253 -5.50 16.19 -7.76
N GLU A 254 -5.51 17.06 -8.77
CA GLU A 254 -6.63 17.22 -9.70
C GLU A 254 -6.17 17.23 -11.17
N GLU A 255 -4.86 17.31 -11.41
CA GLU A 255 -4.25 17.43 -12.73
C GLU A 255 -4.26 16.09 -13.50
N ASN A 256 -4.29 16.13 -14.83
CA ASN A 256 -4.20 14.93 -15.67
C ASN A 256 -2.76 14.41 -15.73
N THR A 257 -2.27 13.87 -14.62
CA THR A 257 -0.88 13.45 -14.47
C THR A 257 -0.76 12.09 -13.80
N VAL A 258 0.45 11.53 -13.85
CA VAL A 258 0.85 10.37 -13.04
C VAL A 258 0.87 10.74 -11.54
N GLY A 259 1.18 12.00 -11.20
CA GLY A 259 1.19 12.51 -9.81
C GLY A 259 -0.15 12.38 -9.11
N CYS A 260 -1.21 12.88 -9.73
CA CYS A 260 -2.57 12.72 -9.23
C CYS A 260 -2.97 11.23 -9.09
N ARG A 261 -2.60 10.39 -10.06
CA ARG A 261 -2.89 8.96 -10.03
C ARG A 261 -2.12 8.22 -8.95
N LYS A 262 -0.84 8.56 -8.70
CA LYS A 262 -0.03 8.01 -7.60
C LYS A 262 -0.61 8.42 -6.24
N TYR A 263 -1.08 9.66 -6.08
CA TYR A 263 -1.80 10.10 -4.88
C TYR A 263 -3.08 9.28 -4.63
N HIS A 264 -3.89 9.04 -5.66
CA HIS A 264 -5.07 8.19 -5.52
C HIS A 264 -4.74 6.71 -5.31
N ALA A 265 -3.60 6.21 -5.81
CA ALA A 265 -3.15 4.84 -5.58
C ALA A 265 -2.76 4.61 -4.11
N TYR A 266 -2.06 5.56 -3.48
CA TYR A 266 -1.87 5.54 -2.03
C TYR A 266 -3.22 5.61 -1.29
N SER A 267 -4.11 6.52 -1.70
CA SER A 267 -5.43 6.67 -1.08
C SER A 267 -6.27 5.39 -1.18
N ALA A 268 -6.09 4.62 -2.25
CA ALA A 268 -6.73 3.33 -2.46
C ALA A 268 -6.23 2.23 -1.52
N MET A 269 -5.04 2.35 -0.90
CA MET A 269 -4.61 1.40 0.15
C MET A 269 -5.54 1.40 1.36
N LEU A 270 -6.19 2.55 1.66
CA LEU A 270 -7.09 2.72 2.80
C LEU A 270 -8.57 2.74 2.40
N ALA A 271 -8.90 3.19 1.18
CA ALA A 271 -10.28 3.26 0.68
C ALA A 271 -10.36 2.86 -0.82
N PRO A 272 -10.11 1.59 -1.19
CA PRO A 272 -9.92 1.18 -2.58
C PRO A 272 -11.15 1.44 -3.46
N THR A 273 -12.36 1.18 -2.96
CA THR A 273 -13.61 1.44 -3.69
C THR A 273 -13.82 2.92 -4.05
N ALA A 274 -13.24 3.85 -3.27
CA ALA A 274 -13.42 5.29 -3.47
C ALA A 274 -12.30 5.94 -4.29
N HIS A 275 -11.21 5.22 -4.59
CA HIS A 275 -10.02 5.81 -5.23
C HIS A 275 -9.45 4.98 -6.38
N CYS A 276 -9.65 3.66 -6.43
CA CYS A 276 -9.14 2.85 -7.54
C CYS A 276 -9.57 3.36 -8.93
N PRO A 277 -10.84 3.72 -9.19
CA PRO A 277 -11.21 4.26 -10.50
C PRO A 277 -10.40 5.50 -10.92
N HIS A 278 -10.00 6.33 -9.96
CA HIS A 278 -9.25 7.56 -10.21
C HIS A 278 -7.79 7.30 -10.60
N THR A 279 -7.26 6.11 -10.27
CA THR A 279 -5.90 5.71 -10.64
C THR A 279 -5.80 5.20 -12.07
N GLY A 280 -6.92 4.83 -12.68
CA GLY A 280 -6.96 4.21 -14.00
C GLY A 280 -6.66 5.19 -15.16
N PRO A 281 -6.66 4.67 -16.41
CA PRO A 281 -6.37 5.45 -17.61
C PRO A 281 -7.21 6.73 -17.72
N GLY A 282 -8.51 6.67 -17.43
CA GLY A 282 -9.41 7.84 -17.48
C GLY A 282 -9.25 8.85 -16.34
N GLY A 283 -8.72 8.45 -15.18
CA GLY A 283 -8.65 9.31 -13.99
C GLY A 283 -9.99 9.54 -13.26
N ASP A 284 -11.06 8.89 -13.70
CA ASP A 284 -12.47 9.00 -13.29
C ASP A 284 -13.04 10.43 -13.15
N GLY A 285 -12.46 11.40 -13.88
CA GLY A 285 -12.78 12.83 -13.76
C GLY A 285 -12.20 13.51 -12.51
N HIS A 286 -11.31 12.85 -11.77
CA HIS A 286 -10.53 13.45 -10.68
C HIS A 286 -9.11 13.81 -11.10
N CYS A 287 -8.44 12.98 -11.91
CA CYS A 287 -7.14 13.33 -12.50
C CYS A 287 -7.31 13.89 -13.92
N GLY A 288 -7.74 15.15 -14.00
CA GLY A 288 -7.85 15.90 -15.24
C GLY A 288 -8.76 17.13 -15.13
N SER A 289 -9.03 17.76 -16.27
CA SER A 289 -9.83 18.98 -16.34
C SER A 289 -11.15 18.87 -15.57
N ALA A 290 -11.41 19.88 -14.74
CA ALA A 290 -12.66 20.00 -14.00
C ALA A 290 -13.88 19.99 -14.94
N ASP A 291 -14.96 19.36 -14.49
CA ASP A 291 -16.17 19.16 -15.30
C ASP A 291 -16.75 20.48 -15.82
N ASP A 292 -16.94 20.59 -17.13
CA ASP A 292 -17.62 21.70 -17.77
C ASP A 292 -19.11 21.34 -18.02
N PRO A 293 -20.05 21.92 -17.26
CA PRO A 293 -21.47 21.63 -17.41
C PRO A 293 -22.10 22.23 -18.68
N GLU A 294 -21.42 23.13 -19.41
CA GLU A 294 -21.92 23.68 -20.68
C GLU A 294 -21.61 22.75 -21.86
N THR A 295 -20.44 22.12 -21.87
CA THR A 295 -20.00 21.19 -22.93
C THR A 295 -20.19 19.72 -22.60
N GLY A 296 -20.28 19.37 -21.31
CA GLY A 296 -20.25 17.97 -20.83
C GLY A 296 -18.84 17.39 -20.76
N LEU A 297 -17.80 18.20 -20.98
CA LEU A 297 -16.40 17.77 -20.90
C LEU A 297 -16.01 17.41 -19.47
N THR A 298 -15.25 16.32 -19.33
CA THR A 298 -14.73 15.78 -18.07
C THR A 298 -13.26 15.38 -18.25
N GLY A 299 -12.50 15.29 -17.16
CA GLY A 299 -11.13 14.75 -17.18
C GLY A 299 -11.04 13.33 -17.77
N ASN A 300 -12.12 12.54 -17.70
CA ASN A 300 -12.23 11.24 -18.35
C ASN A 300 -12.04 11.33 -19.88
N CYS A 301 -12.66 12.31 -20.53
CA CYS A 301 -12.56 12.50 -21.97
C CYS A 301 -11.24 13.16 -22.39
N GLU A 302 -10.71 14.09 -21.60
CA GLU A 302 -9.37 14.63 -21.82
C GLU A 302 -8.32 13.51 -21.82
N SER A 303 -8.33 12.65 -20.79
CA SER A 303 -7.36 11.57 -20.66
C SER A 303 -7.52 10.50 -21.74
N TYR A 304 -8.76 10.09 -22.04
CA TYR A 304 -9.04 9.16 -23.14
C TYR A 304 -8.49 9.68 -24.47
N CYS A 305 -8.77 10.93 -24.85
CA CYS A 305 -8.34 11.49 -26.12
C CYS A 305 -6.82 11.72 -26.20
N MET A 306 -6.18 12.03 -25.07
CA MET A 306 -4.72 12.07 -24.95
C MET A 306 -4.08 10.70 -25.20
N LEU A 307 -4.54 9.67 -24.49
CA LEU A 307 -4.06 8.28 -24.64
C LEU A 307 -4.34 7.73 -26.05
N LEU A 308 -5.51 8.03 -26.62
CA LEU A 308 -5.91 7.63 -27.97
C LEU A 308 -5.01 8.28 -29.03
N THR A 309 -4.62 9.54 -28.82
CA THR A 309 -3.66 10.22 -29.70
C THR A 309 -2.27 9.60 -29.59
N ALA A 310 -1.83 9.22 -28.39
CA ALA A 310 -0.55 8.56 -28.17
C ALA A 310 -0.47 7.16 -28.82
N ALA A 311 -1.52 6.35 -28.66
CA ALA A 311 -1.59 4.97 -29.15
C ALA A 311 -1.91 4.87 -30.65
N CYS A 312 -2.90 5.63 -31.11
CA CYS A 312 -3.65 5.34 -32.32
C CYS A 312 -3.66 6.49 -33.34
N SER A 313 -2.67 7.38 -33.31
CA SER A 313 -2.55 8.54 -34.21
C SER A 313 -2.71 8.23 -35.70
N GLU A 314 -2.28 7.04 -36.17
CA GLU A 314 -2.45 6.60 -37.57
C GLU A 314 -3.91 6.26 -37.94
N TYR A 315 -4.77 6.02 -36.95
CA TYR A 315 -6.16 5.57 -37.10
C TYR A 315 -7.21 6.68 -36.86
N LEU A 316 -6.81 7.85 -36.35
CA LEU A 316 -7.72 8.97 -36.04
C LEU A 316 -8.45 9.55 -37.27
N GLY A 317 -7.83 9.48 -38.45
CA GLY A 317 -8.46 9.77 -39.75
C GLY A 317 -9.12 11.16 -39.87
N GLU A 318 -10.27 11.21 -40.53
CA GLU A 318 -11.17 12.38 -40.52
C GLU A 318 -12.11 12.40 -39.29
N SER A 319 -12.16 11.30 -38.52
CA SER A 319 -13.07 11.13 -37.37
C SER A 319 -12.65 11.98 -36.17
N PHE A 320 -11.33 12.09 -35.93
CA PHE A 320 -10.76 12.88 -34.83
C PHE A 320 -9.65 13.81 -35.35
N PRO A 321 -10.00 14.91 -36.06
CA PRO A 321 -9.02 15.80 -36.67
C PRO A 321 -8.22 16.64 -35.65
N ASP A 322 -8.75 16.79 -34.43
CA ASP A 322 -8.10 17.45 -33.30
C ASP A 322 -8.64 16.89 -31.95
N PRO A 323 -7.93 17.12 -30.82
CA PRO A 323 -8.36 16.62 -29.51
C PRO A 323 -9.74 17.10 -29.07
N ALA A 324 -10.10 18.35 -29.37
CA ALA A 324 -11.41 18.91 -28.98
C ALA A 324 -12.58 18.20 -29.68
N SER A 325 -12.38 17.75 -30.92
CA SER A 325 -13.35 16.93 -31.65
C SER A 325 -13.50 15.53 -31.01
N CYS A 326 -12.39 14.91 -30.60
CA CYS A 326 -12.42 13.65 -29.85
C CYS A 326 -13.12 13.80 -28.50
N GLU A 327 -12.79 14.84 -27.75
CA GLU A 327 -13.38 15.15 -26.44
C GLU A 327 -14.89 15.35 -26.57
N SER A 328 -15.35 16.11 -27.57
CA SER A 328 -16.77 16.33 -27.83
C SER A 328 -17.54 15.04 -28.14
N GLU A 329 -17.01 14.15 -28.97
CA GLU A 329 -17.64 12.85 -29.26
C GLU A 329 -17.59 11.93 -28.03
N CYS A 330 -16.50 11.97 -27.25
CA CYS A 330 -16.37 11.22 -26.00
C CYS A 330 -17.47 11.56 -24.99
N THR A 331 -17.89 12.83 -24.87
CA THR A 331 -19.00 13.22 -23.96
C THR A 331 -20.32 12.48 -24.20
N LEU A 332 -20.51 11.92 -25.40
CA LEU A 332 -21.71 11.20 -25.79
C LEU A 332 -21.69 9.71 -25.37
N LEU A 333 -20.54 9.20 -24.92
CA LEU A 333 -20.36 7.81 -24.54
C LEU A 333 -20.96 7.50 -23.16
N PRO A 334 -21.61 6.33 -22.98
CA PRO A 334 -21.90 5.81 -21.66
C PRO A 334 -20.61 5.68 -20.83
N GLY A 335 -20.62 6.22 -19.61
CA GLY A 335 -19.45 6.25 -18.72
C GLY A 335 -18.49 7.43 -18.92
N ALA A 336 -18.86 8.45 -19.71
CA ALA A 336 -18.05 9.66 -19.88
C ALA A 336 -18.13 10.66 -18.70
N ALA A 337 -19.13 10.54 -17.84
CA ALA A 337 -19.28 11.39 -16.66
C ALA A 337 -18.18 11.13 -15.62
N ARG A 338 -17.93 12.09 -14.74
CA ARG A 338 -17.15 11.87 -13.50
C ARG A 338 -17.82 10.83 -12.59
N ASP A 339 -17.02 10.14 -11.77
CA ASP A 339 -17.46 9.07 -10.87
C ASP A 339 -18.18 7.92 -11.61
N SER A 340 -17.74 7.61 -12.84
CA SER A 340 -18.29 6.51 -13.64
C SER A 340 -17.76 5.13 -13.23
N GLY A 341 -16.68 5.04 -12.44
CA GLY A 341 -16.22 3.80 -11.83
C GLY A 341 -15.52 2.85 -12.81
N TYR A 342 -14.50 3.35 -13.51
CA TYR A 342 -13.66 2.50 -14.36
C TYR A 342 -12.94 1.40 -13.54
N SER A 343 -13.03 0.17 -14.02
CA SER A 343 -12.14 -0.95 -13.74
C SER A 343 -12.09 -1.85 -14.97
N VAL A 344 -11.13 -2.78 -15.04
CA VAL A 344 -11.07 -3.77 -16.13
C VAL A 344 -12.39 -4.57 -16.19
N ALA A 345 -12.91 -4.99 -15.03
CA ALA A 345 -14.17 -5.72 -14.94
C ALA A 345 -15.40 -4.90 -15.40
N SER A 346 -15.40 -3.57 -15.25
CA SER A 346 -16.48 -2.72 -15.80
C SER A 346 -16.30 -2.40 -17.28
N ALA A 347 -15.07 -2.45 -17.79
CA ALA A 347 -14.72 -2.26 -19.19
C ALA A 347 -14.98 -3.50 -20.07
N GLU A 348 -14.95 -4.72 -19.51
CA GLU A 348 -15.34 -5.98 -20.17
C GLU A 348 -16.87 -6.18 -20.32
N ALA A 349 -17.68 -5.16 -20.02
CA ALA A 349 -19.13 -5.22 -20.21
C ALA A 349 -19.52 -4.92 -21.67
N GLU A 350 -20.40 -5.75 -22.26
CA GLU A 350 -20.89 -5.60 -23.63
C GLU A 350 -21.36 -4.17 -23.95
N GLY A 351 -20.78 -3.55 -24.98
CA GLY A 351 -21.27 -2.32 -25.59
C GLY A 351 -20.24 -1.19 -25.70
N ASP A 352 -20.51 -0.25 -26.60
CA ASP A 352 -19.66 0.93 -26.83
C ASP A 352 -19.77 1.91 -25.65
N THR A 353 -18.82 1.79 -24.72
CA THR A 353 -18.72 2.61 -23.49
C THR A 353 -17.33 3.22 -23.38
N LEU A 354 -17.19 4.32 -22.64
CA LEU A 354 -15.87 4.91 -22.41
C LEU A 354 -14.95 3.93 -21.65
N ALA A 355 -15.49 3.14 -20.71
CA ALA A 355 -14.70 2.16 -19.97
C ALA A 355 -14.08 1.11 -20.91
N CYS A 356 -14.87 0.53 -21.81
CA CYS A 356 -14.35 -0.37 -22.85
C CYS A 356 -13.25 0.29 -23.70
N ARG A 357 -13.49 1.53 -24.19
CA ARG A 357 -12.50 2.23 -25.03
C ARG A 357 -11.22 2.57 -24.27
N LEU A 358 -11.29 2.86 -22.97
CA LEU A 358 -10.13 3.04 -22.09
C LEU A 358 -9.33 1.74 -21.89
N LEU A 359 -9.99 0.58 -21.87
CA LEU A 359 -9.30 -0.71 -21.85
C LEU A 359 -8.58 -0.98 -23.19
N HIS A 360 -9.28 -0.81 -24.32
CA HIS A 360 -8.67 -1.02 -25.65
C HIS A 360 -7.55 -0.02 -25.97
N VAL A 361 -7.64 1.25 -25.55
CA VAL A 361 -6.51 2.19 -25.72
C VAL A 361 -5.31 1.80 -24.86
N SER A 362 -5.53 1.24 -23.67
CA SER A 362 -4.46 0.73 -22.80
C SER A 362 -3.77 -0.50 -23.41
N ARG A 363 -4.55 -1.43 -23.97
CA ARG A 363 -4.03 -2.57 -24.76
C ARG A 363 -3.30 -2.12 -26.03
N ALA A 364 -3.79 -1.09 -26.73
CA ALA A 364 -3.13 -0.53 -27.90
C ALA A 364 -1.74 0.05 -27.56
N LEU A 365 -1.60 0.74 -26.41
CA LEU A 365 -0.30 1.22 -25.91
C LEU A 365 0.67 0.06 -25.58
N GLU A 366 0.18 -1.00 -24.95
CA GLU A 366 0.99 -2.17 -24.55
C GLU A 366 1.41 -3.04 -25.74
N LEU A 367 0.48 -3.34 -26.65
CA LEU A 367 0.64 -4.35 -27.70
C LEU A 367 0.98 -3.78 -29.07
N ASN A 368 0.73 -2.47 -29.30
CA ASN A 368 0.81 -1.84 -30.62
C ASN A 368 -0.03 -2.59 -31.67
N ASP A 369 -1.26 -2.98 -31.30
CA ASP A 369 -2.18 -3.75 -32.14
C ASP A 369 -3.20 -2.85 -32.85
N PRO A 370 -3.30 -2.88 -34.19
CA PRO A 370 -4.33 -2.19 -34.96
C PRO A 370 -5.77 -2.51 -34.56
N GLU A 371 -6.08 -3.75 -34.16
CA GLU A 371 -7.46 -4.16 -33.80
C GLU A 371 -7.90 -3.48 -32.49
N GLU A 372 -6.99 -3.33 -31.54
CA GLU A 372 -7.20 -2.56 -30.31
C GLU A 372 -7.44 -1.08 -30.61
N CYS A 373 -6.72 -0.48 -31.56
CA CYS A 373 -7.01 0.88 -32.02
C CYS A 373 -8.39 1.03 -32.67
N LEU A 374 -8.83 0.06 -33.49
CA LEU A 374 -10.17 0.08 -34.09
C LEU A 374 -11.28 -0.04 -33.02
N ALA A 375 -11.05 -0.83 -31.97
CA ALA A 375 -11.97 -0.92 -30.83
C ALA A 375 -11.97 0.37 -29.99
N ALA A 376 -10.79 0.96 -29.73
CA ALA A 376 -10.65 2.21 -28.99
C ALA A 376 -11.39 3.38 -29.67
N ILE A 377 -11.42 3.46 -31.00
CA ILE A 377 -12.21 4.46 -31.74
C ILE A 377 -13.70 4.10 -31.92
N GLY A 378 -14.12 2.88 -31.58
CA GLY A 378 -15.50 2.38 -31.73
C GLY A 378 -15.85 1.87 -33.14
N GLU A 379 -14.86 1.62 -34.00
CA GLU A 379 -15.06 0.97 -35.31
C GLU A 379 -15.11 -0.56 -35.21
N SER A 380 -14.58 -1.13 -34.14
CA SER A 380 -14.69 -2.55 -33.77
C SER A 380 -15.51 -2.70 -32.46
N PRO A 381 -16.26 -3.81 -32.26
CA PRO A 381 -16.98 -4.01 -31.01
C PRO A 381 -16.05 -4.16 -29.80
N CYS A 382 -16.40 -3.44 -28.73
CA CYS A 382 -16.26 -3.94 -27.36
C CYS A 382 -16.85 -5.36 -27.29
N GLN A 383 -16.03 -6.35 -26.92
CA GLN A 383 -16.42 -7.78 -26.95
C GLN A 383 -17.48 -8.14 -25.92
#